data_AF-A0A9Q4ZYS6-F1
#
_entry.id   AF-A0A9Q4ZYS6-F1
#
_cell.length_a   1.000
_cell.length_b   1.000
_cell.length_c   1.000
_cell.angle_alpha   90.00
_cell.angle_beta   90.00
_cell.angle_gamma   90.00
#
_symmetry.space_group_name_H-M   'P 1'
#
loop_
_entity.id
_entity.type
_entity.pdbx_description
1 polymer ?
#
loop_
_entity_poly.entity_id
_entity_poly.type
_entity_poly.pdbx_seq_one_letter_code
_entity_poly.pdbx_strand_id
1 'polypeptide(L)'
;MLRRLVGGLFVFTAGIHVGIVAADPELYRPFADRTYLPLVRTAWRDVFMAHPAGWGLVVAAGELAIGVLTLAGGRWTRIGLIGAIVFHVALMMFGWGYWIWSVPMLVVLGYLLRENLRQPRRRSV
;
A
#
# COMPACT_ATOMS: atom_id res chain seq x y z
N MET A 1 -19.60 -2.31 -1.27
CA MET A 1 -18.97 -1.97 -2.56
C MET A 1 -17.58 -1.36 -2.37
N LEU A 2 -17.46 -0.24 -1.64
CA LEU A 2 -16.19 0.49 -1.43
C LEU A 2 -15.02 -0.38 -0.93
N ARG A 3 -15.23 -1.25 0.07
CA ARG A 3 -14.22 -2.22 0.52
C ARG A 3 -13.66 -3.09 -0.61
N ARG A 4 -14.52 -3.57 -1.51
CA ARG A 4 -14.10 -4.42 -2.63
C ARG A 4 -13.28 -3.64 -3.65
N LEU A 5 -13.60 -2.35 -3.86
CA LEU A 5 -12.82 -1.47 -4.71
C LEU A 5 -11.42 -1.24 -4.14
N VAL A 6 -11.31 -0.93 -2.84
CA VAL A 6 -10.01 -0.79 -2.16
C VAL A 6 -9.20 -2.08 -2.25
N GLY A 7 -9.80 -3.21 -1.89
CA GLY A 7 -9.11 -4.49 -1.96
C GLY A 7 -8.65 -4.85 -3.38
N GLY A 8 -9.51 -4.64 -4.38
CA GLY A 8 -9.20 -4.87 -5.79
C GLY A 8 -8.10 -3.94 -6.32
N LEU A 9 -8.09 -2.68 -5.91
CA LEU A 9 -7.05 -1.72 -6.25
C LEU A 9 -5.66 -2.17 -5.75
N PHE A 10 -5.58 -2.68 -4.52
CA PHE A 10 -4.33 -3.21 -3.95
C PHE A 10 -3.86 -4.48 -4.67
N VAL A 11 -4.77 -5.36 -5.07
CA VAL A 11 -4.42 -6.53 -5.91
C VAL A 11 -3.92 -6.09 -7.29
N PHE A 12 -4.55 -5.07 -7.88
CA PHE A 12 -4.14 -4.54 -9.19
C PHE A 12 -2.76 -3.88 -9.15
N THR A 13 -2.49 -3.05 -8.13
CA THR A 13 -1.19 -2.37 -7.94
C THR A 13 -0.06 -3.35 -7.63
N ALA A 14 -0.33 -4.44 -6.90
CA ALA A 14 0.62 -5.54 -6.79
C ALA A 14 1.02 -6.10 -8.16
N GLY A 15 0.07 -6.23 -9.08
CA GLY A 15 0.32 -6.61 -10.46
C GLY A 15 1.17 -5.60 -11.24
N ILE A 16 0.99 -4.30 -10.99
CA ILE A 16 1.85 -3.25 -11.57
C ILE A 16 3.30 -3.43 -11.12
N HIS A 17 3.55 -3.71 -9.85
CA HIS A 17 4.91 -3.94 -9.35
C HIS A 17 5.55 -5.20 -9.94
N VAL A 18 4.80 -6.28 -10.10
CA VAL A 18 5.27 -7.46 -10.85
C VAL A 18 5.62 -7.07 -12.29
N GLY A 19 4.79 -6.27 -12.94
CA GLY A 19 5.04 -5.75 -14.29
C GLY A 19 6.30 -4.90 -14.38
N ILE A 20 6.53 -3.98 -13.43
CA ILE A 20 7.74 -3.16 -13.37
C ILE A 20 8.97 -4.04 -13.22
N VAL A 21 8.96 -4.98 -12.27
CA VAL A 21 10.10 -5.88 -12.03
C VAL A 21 10.40 -6.75 -13.26
N ALA A 22 9.36 -7.21 -13.97
CA ALA A 22 9.53 -8.00 -15.18
C ALA A 22 10.02 -7.18 -16.39
N ALA A 23 9.62 -5.91 -16.49
CA ALA A 23 9.97 -5.04 -17.60
C ALA A 23 11.34 -4.37 -17.41
N ASP A 24 11.50 -3.60 -16.33
CA ASP A 24 12.73 -2.92 -15.95
C ASP A 24 12.65 -2.41 -14.48
N PRO A 25 13.33 -3.07 -13.52
CA PRO A 25 13.39 -2.61 -12.14
C PRO A 25 14.00 -1.20 -11.96
N GLU A 26 14.73 -0.66 -12.93
CA GLU A 26 15.31 0.69 -12.83
C GLU A 26 14.25 1.80 -12.88
N LEU A 27 13.01 1.48 -13.28
CA LEU A 27 11.88 2.41 -13.19
C LEU A 27 11.59 2.88 -11.76
N TYR A 28 12.08 2.17 -10.73
CA TYR A 28 12.01 2.61 -9.34
C TYR A 28 13.02 3.70 -8.95
N ARG A 29 14.08 3.92 -9.74
CA ARG A 29 15.17 4.83 -9.40
C ARG A 29 14.71 6.26 -9.04
N PRO A 30 13.84 6.94 -9.82
CA PRO A 30 13.47 8.32 -9.53
C PRO A 30 12.44 8.47 -8.39
N PHE A 31 11.96 7.37 -7.81
CA PHE A 31 10.82 7.37 -6.88
C PHE A 31 11.04 8.20 -5.61
N ALA A 32 12.29 8.29 -5.14
CA ALA A 32 12.66 9.08 -3.96
C ALA A 32 13.27 10.45 -4.28
N ASP A 33 13.33 10.88 -5.55
CA ASP A 33 14.00 12.14 -5.93
C ASP A 33 13.35 13.36 -5.27
N ARG A 34 12.02 13.33 -5.13
CA ARG A 34 11.19 14.43 -4.61
C ARG A 34 10.92 14.35 -3.10
N THR A 35 11.55 13.42 -2.38
CA THR A 35 11.40 13.37 -0.92
C THR A 35 11.99 14.60 -0.24
N TYR A 36 11.36 15.04 0.84
CA TYR A 36 11.86 16.09 1.72
C TYR A 36 12.81 15.54 2.80
N LEU A 37 12.94 14.21 2.92
CA LEU A 37 13.68 13.55 3.97
C LEU A 37 14.97 12.94 3.39
N PRO A 38 16.16 13.50 3.67
CA PRO A 38 17.43 12.98 3.14
C PRO A 38 17.64 11.50 3.45
N LEU A 39 17.24 11.06 4.66
CA LEU A 39 17.29 9.66 5.07
C LEU A 39 16.51 8.74 4.13
N VAL A 40 15.33 9.16 3.67
CA VAL A 40 14.50 8.36 2.75
C VAL A 40 15.17 8.25 1.38
N ARG A 41 15.75 9.35 0.89
CA ARG A 41 16.49 9.35 -0.38
C ARG A 41 17.69 8.40 -0.32
N THR A 42 18.47 8.49 0.75
CA THR A 42 19.65 7.64 0.96
C THR A 42 19.26 6.17 1.12
N ALA A 43 18.26 5.86 1.96
CA ALA A 43 17.77 4.49 2.13
C ALA A 43 17.21 3.91 0.82
N TRP A 44 16.48 4.71 0.03
CA TRP A 44 16.00 4.26 -1.28
C TRP A 44 17.15 3.91 -2.21
N ARG A 45 18.15 4.78 -2.34
CA ARG A 45 19.31 4.56 -3.21
C ARG A 45 20.18 3.40 -2.74
N ASP A 46 20.45 3.31 -1.44
CA ASP A 46 21.47 2.40 -0.90
C ASP A 46 20.90 1.03 -0.51
N VAL A 47 19.57 0.94 -0.26
CA VAL A 47 18.91 -0.31 0.15
C VAL A 47 17.94 -0.80 -0.92
N PHE A 48 16.96 0.01 -1.33
CA PHE A 48 15.95 -0.43 -2.30
C PHE A 48 16.60 -0.65 -3.67
N MET A 49 17.35 0.34 -4.16
CA MET A 49 18.02 0.29 -5.46
C MET A 49 19.28 -0.59 -5.48
N ALA A 50 19.73 -1.12 -4.34
CA ALA A 50 20.74 -2.19 -4.33
C ALA A 50 20.17 -3.52 -4.90
N HIS A 51 18.87 -3.77 -4.65
CA HIS A 51 18.17 -4.96 -5.12
C HIS A 51 16.72 -4.62 -5.56
N PRO A 52 16.54 -3.78 -6.60
CA PRO A 52 15.24 -3.18 -6.93
C PRO A 52 14.20 -4.24 -7.35
N ALA A 53 14.61 -5.31 -8.02
CA ALA A 53 13.73 -6.42 -8.35
C ALA A 53 13.20 -7.13 -7.08
N GLY A 54 14.10 -7.44 -6.14
CA GLY A 54 13.72 -8.12 -4.90
C GLY A 54 12.79 -7.26 -4.04
N TRP A 55 13.14 -5.99 -3.84
CA TRP A 55 12.29 -5.08 -3.07
C TRP A 55 10.98 -4.76 -3.78
N GLY A 56 10.97 -4.60 -5.11
CA GLY A 56 9.74 -4.44 -5.88
C GLY A 56 8.76 -5.60 -5.69
N LEU A 57 9.26 -6.85 -5.69
CA LEU A 57 8.43 -8.02 -5.41
C LEU A 57 7.96 -8.09 -3.94
N VAL A 58 8.76 -7.62 -2.99
CA VAL A 58 8.34 -7.49 -1.58
C VAL A 58 7.20 -6.49 -1.46
N VAL A 59 7.27 -5.34 -2.16
CA VAL A 59 6.16 -4.38 -2.19
C VAL A 59 4.93 -4.99 -2.84
N ALA A 60 5.08 -5.68 -3.98
CA ALA A 60 3.99 -6.39 -4.64
C ALA A 60 3.30 -7.41 -3.70
N ALA A 61 4.09 -8.20 -2.97
CA ALA A 61 3.57 -9.17 -2.00
C ALA A 61 2.83 -8.47 -0.86
N GLY A 62 3.35 -7.34 -0.37
CA GLY A 62 2.69 -6.52 0.65
C GLY A 62 1.35 -5.96 0.20
N GLU A 63 1.29 -5.37 -1.00
CA GLU A 63 0.05 -4.86 -1.59
C GLU A 63 -0.96 -5.98 -1.84
N LEU A 64 -0.52 -7.13 -2.36
CA LEU A 64 -1.37 -8.30 -2.56
C LEU A 64 -1.96 -8.79 -1.23
N ALA A 65 -1.15 -8.90 -0.18
CA ALA A 65 -1.60 -9.28 1.15
C ALA A 65 -2.64 -8.29 1.70
N ILE A 66 -2.39 -6.98 1.58
CA ILE A 66 -3.34 -5.93 1.96
C ILE A 66 -4.67 -6.09 1.22
N GLY A 67 -4.61 -6.29 -0.11
CA GLY A 67 -5.77 -6.46 -0.96
C GLY A 67 -6.60 -7.69 -0.57
N VAL A 68 -5.96 -8.85 -0.46
CA VAL A 68 -6.59 -10.13 -0.09
C VAL A 68 -7.21 -10.05 1.30
N LEU A 69 -6.49 -9.53 2.30
CA LEU A 69 -7.00 -9.36 3.66
C LEU A 69 -8.21 -8.43 3.72
N THR A 70 -8.19 -7.33 2.94
CA THR A 70 -9.31 -6.40 2.82
C THR A 70 -10.55 -7.05 2.19
N LEU A 71 -10.35 -8.01 1.28
CA LEU A 71 -11.43 -8.75 0.62
C LEU A 71 -12.00 -9.89 1.48
N ALA A 72 -11.16 -10.55 2.28
CA ALA A 72 -11.48 -11.75 3.05
C ALA A 72 -12.63 -11.59 4.07
N GLY A 73 -12.92 -10.36 4.53
CA GLY A 73 -14.03 -10.10 5.43
C GLY A 73 -13.69 -10.30 6.91
N GLY A 74 -14.65 -10.00 7.78
CA GLY A 74 -14.52 -10.16 9.23
C GLY A 74 -13.30 -9.45 9.82
N ARG A 75 -12.54 -10.16 10.69
CA ARG A 75 -11.34 -9.64 11.36
C ARG A 75 -10.18 -9.35 10.40
N TRP A 76 -10.12 -10.04 9.26
CA TRP A 76 -9.04 -9.89 8.28
C TRP A 76 -9.13 -8.55 7.55
N THR A 77 -10.34 -8.08 7.28
CA THR A 77 -10.57 -6.73 6.72
C THR A 77 -9.89 -5.66 7.55
N ARG A 78 -9.97 -5.77 8.89
CA ARG A 78 -9.34 -4.79 9.79
C ARG A 78 -7.84 -4.74 9.58
N ILE A 79 -7.18 -5.90 9.50
CA ILE A 79 -5.73 -6.00 9.29
C ILE A 79 -5.37 -5.43 7.92
N GLY A 80 -6.12 -5.78 6.87
CA GLY A 80 -5.93 -5.23 5.53
C GLY A 80 -6.05 -3.69 5.49
N LEU A 81 -7.10 -3.13 6.11
CA LEU A 81 -7.29 -1.67 6.18
C LEU A 81 -6.19 -0.96 6.96
N ILE A 82 -5.72 -1.53 8.07
CA ILE A 82 -4.58 -0.98 8.84
C ILE A 82 -3.31 -1.01 7.98
N GLY A 83 -3.05 -2.13 7.30
CA GLY A 83 -1.93 -2.26 6.37
C GLY A 83 -1.98 -1.22 5.26
N ALA A 84 -3.16 -1.02 4.65
CA ALA A 84 -3.38 0.01 3.63
C ALA A 84 -3.11 1.43 4.17
N ILE A 85 -3.51 1.74 5.39
CA ILE A 85 -3.24 3.04 6.03
C ILE A 85 -1.73 3.23 6.22
N VAL A 86 -1.05 2.24 6.81
CA VAL A 86 0.40 2.29 7.04
C VAL A 86 1.14 2.45 5.72
N PHE A 87 0.74 1.74 4.67
CA PHE A 87 1.31 1.86 3.34
C PHE A 87 1.20 3.29 2.79
N HIS A 88 0.01 3.91 2.86
CA HIS A 88 -0.17 5.28 2.38
C HIS A 88 0.62 6.30 3.20
N VAL A 89 0.71 6.12 4.52
CA VAL A 89 1.55 6.98 5.37
C VAL A 89 3.03 6.86 5.01
N ALA A 90 3.51 5.64 4.74
CA ALA A 90 4.88 5.43 4.25
C ALA A 90 5.09 6.05 2.87
N LEU A 91 4.12 5.93 1.96
CA LEU A 91 4.17 6.51 0.61
C LEU A 91 4.30 8.04 0.65
N MET A 92 3.65 8.70 1.61
CA MET A 92 3.74 10.16 1.78
C MET A 92 5.16 10.64 2.11
N MET A 93 6.06 9.77 2.58
CA MET A 93 7.46 10.11 2.83
C MET A 93 8.27 10.36 1.54
N PHE A 94 7.76 9.94 0.38
CA PHE A 94 8.45 10.08 -0.91
C PHE A 94 8.25 11.43 -1.59
N GLY A 95 7.43 12.32 -1.02
CA GLY A 95 7.26 13.70 -1.49
C GLY A 95 5.80 14.12 -1.62
N TRP A 96 5.58 15.41 -1.90
CA TRP A 96 4.23 16.01 -1.90
C TRP A 96 3.29 15.43 -2.95
N GLY A 97 3.79 14.99 -4.11
CA GLY A 97 2.95 14.43 -5.17
C GLY A 97 2.14 13.22 -4.70
N TYR A 98 2.72 12.42 -3.81
CA TYR A 98 2.05 11.26 -3.19
C TYR A 98 0.94 11.66 -2.21
N TRP A 99 0.95 12.89 -1.69
CA TRP A 99 -0.08 13.34 -0.75
C TRP A 99 -1.43 13.55 -1.43
N ILE A 100 -1.43 14.03 -2.68
CA ILE A 100 -2.66 14.24 -3.47
C ILE A 100 -3.46 12.94 -3.57
N TRP A 101 -2.77 11.82 -3.72
CA TRP A 101 -3.38 10.50 -3.74
C TRP A 101 -3.65 9.94 -2.34
N SER A 102 -2.67 10.05 -1.44
CA SER A 102 -2.71 9.38 -0.14
C SER A 102 -3.73 9.98 0.82
N VAL A 103 -3.89 11.31 0.85
CA VAL A 103 -4.80 11.97 1.80
C VAL A 103 -6.26 11.58 1.53
N PRO A 104 -6.80 11.66 0.30
CA PRO A 104 -8.16 11.17 0.01
C PRO A 104 -8.32 9.69 0.33
N MET A 105 -7.34 8.86 -0.03
CA MET A 105 -7.40 7.42 0.26
C MET A 105 -7.41 7.14 1.76
N LEU A 106 -6.62 7.87 2.56
CA LEU A 106 -6.61 7.76 4.02
C LEU A 106 -7.96 8.13 4.63
N VAL A 107 -8.66 9.12 4.10
CA VAL A 107 -10.04 9.44 4.54
C VAL A 107 -10.98 8.27 4.27
N VAL A 108 -10.92 7.68 3.07
CA VAL A 108 -11.72 6.50 2.70
C VAL A 108 -11.40 5.31 3.60
N LEU A 109 -10.11 5.03 3.82
CA LEU A 109 -9.64 3.92 4.66
C LEU A 109 -10.04 4.12 6.12
N GLY A 110 -9.93 5.33 6.65
CA GLY A 110 -10.35 5.68 8.01
C GLY A 110 -11.85 5.49 8.21
N TYR A 111 -12.66 5.91 7.22
CA TYR A 111 -14.10 5.65 7.24
C TYR A 111 -14.40 4.14 7.24
N LEU A 112 -13.82 3.38 6.33
CA LEU A 112 -14.02 1.92 6.25
C LEU A 112 -13.59 1.21 7.54
N LEU A 113 -12.47 1.61 8.13
CA LEU A 113 -11.96 1.01 9.36
C LEU A 113 -12.90 1.31 10.53
N ARG A 114 -13.35 2.57 10.66
CA ARG A 114 -14.34 2.98 11.67
C ARG A 114 -15.62 2.17 11.56
N GLU A 115 -16.15 2.02 10.36
CA GLU A 115 -17.36 1.22 10.11
C GLU A 115 -17.14 -0.26 10.42
N ASN A 116 -15.98 -0.82 10.06
CA ASN A 116 -15.64 -2.20 10.40
C ASN A 116 -15.54 -2.43 11.92
N LEU A 117 -15.02 -1.47 12.67
CA LEU A 117 -14.94 -1.53 14.14
C LEU A 117 -16.30 -1.42 14.83
N ARG A 118 -17.24 -0.72 14.20
CA ARG A 118 -18.60 -0.52 14.72
C ARG A 118 -19.50 -1.73 14.51
N GLN A 119 -19.20 -2.60 13.55
CA GLN A 119 -19.99 -3.80 13.32
C GLN A 119 -19.85 -4.73 14.53
N PRO A 120 -20.94 -4.97 15.30
CA PRO A 120 -20.92 -5.96 16.37
C PRO A 120 -20.48 -7.28 15.76
N ARG A 121 -19.60 -8.01 16.45
CA ARG A 121 -19.18 -9.37 16.10
C ARG A 121 -20.46 -10.20 15.97
N ARG A 122 -21.03 -10.31 14.76
CA ARG A 122 -22.12 -11.26 14.49
C ARG A 122 -21.52 -12.62 14.80
N ARG A 123 -21.84 -13.11 16.01
CA ARG A 123 -21.64 -14.50 16.41
C ARG A 123 -22.49 -15.30 15.45
N SER A 124 -21.87 -15.86 14.43
CA SER A 124 -22.42 -16.97 13.68
C SER A 124 -22.16 -18.22 14.52
N VAL A 125 -23.13 -18.57 15.34
CA VAL A 125 -23.47 -19.96 15.63
C VAL A 125 -24.72 -20.25 14.82
#